data_AF-A0A945KI51-F1
#
_entry.id   AF-A0A945KI51-F1
#
_cell.length_a   1.000
_cell.length_b   1.000
_cell.length_c   1.000
_cell.angle_alpha   90.00
_cell.angle_beta   90.00
_cell.angle_gamma   90.00
#
_symmetry.space_group_name_H-M   'P 1'
#
loop_
_entity.id
_entity.type
_entity.pdbx_description
1 polymer ?
#
loop_
_entity_poly.entity_id
_entity_poly.type
_entity_poly.pdbx_seq_one_letter_code
_entity_poly.pdbx_strand_id
1 'polypeptide(L)'
;MRLLQAGCDPQFVEYFAQSELSEDERMAFHEFLIGVPTEQIHSLEQFMEKSGRTSLSPEEAGDALGMAQMPAQGRAGAVAAYRFYRVRYLQAAARRIKSLPGPTRTAEEYMMVYYLKEGTKNA
;
A
#
# COMPACT_ATOMS: atom_id res chain seq x y z
N MET A 1 7.98 -8.75 -14.13
CA MET A 1 7.22 -8.55 -12.88
C MET A 1 5.95 -9.39 -12.87
N ARG A 2 5.86 -10.44 -12.04
CA ARG A 2 4.65 -11.29 -11.91
C ARG A 2 3.57 -10.68 -11.01
N LEU A 3 3.91 -9.69 -10.17
CA LEU A 3 2.97 -8.98 -9.28
C LEU A 3 1.84 -8.23 -10.02
N LEU A 4 2.04 -7.93 -11.30
CA LEU A 4 1.10 -7.18 -12.14
C LEU A 4 0.10 -8.08 -12.90
N GLN A 5 0.31 -9.40 -12.90
CA GLN A 5 -0.43 -10.34 -13.75
C GLN A 5 -1.77 -10.80 -13.14
N ALA A 6 -2.13 -10.33 -11.95
CA ALA A 6 -3.36 -10.72 -11.24
C ALA A 6 -4.48 -9.65 -11.32
N GLY A 7 -4.66 -9.00 -12.46
CA GLY A 7 -5.83 -8.14 -12.72
C GLY A 7 -5.76 -6.71 -12.16
N CYS A 8 -4.55 -6.16 -11.99
CA CYS A 8 -4.39 -4.74 -11.71
C CYS A 8 -4.60 -3.92 -13.00
N ASP A 9 -5.25 -2.76 -12.89
CA ASP A 9 -5.44 -1.84 -14.02
C ASP A 9 -4.07 -1.38 -14.55
N PRO A 10 -3.76 -1.51 -15.86
CA PRO A 10 -2.48 -1.09 -16.43
C PRO A 10 -2.11 0.36 -16.10
N GLN A 11 -3.08 1.28 -16.05
CA GLN A 11 -2.83 2.68 -15.73
C GLN A 11 -2.37 2.88 -14.28
N PHE A 12 -2.83 2.04 -13.35
CA PHE A 12 -2.37 2.05 -11.97
C PHE A 12 -0.89 1.70 -11.88
N VAL A 13 -0.50 0.69 -12.64
CA VAL A 13 0.89 0.23 -12.71
C VAL A 13 1.77 1.26 -13.38
N GLU A 14 1.32 1.79 -14.52
CA GLU A 14 2.05 2.81 -15.26
C GLU A 14 2.29 4.05 -14.42
N TYR A 15 1.31 4.49 -13.61
CA TYR A 15 1.46 5.62 -12.70
C TYR A 15 2.58 5.38 -11.67
N PHE A 16 2.54 4.25 -10.96
CA PHE A 16 3.54 3.94 -9.93
C PHE A 16 4.88 3.41 -10.48
N ALA A 17 4.99 3.19 -11.79
CA ALA A 17 6.23 2.82 -12.46
C ALA A 17 7.02 4.04 -13.01
N GLN A 18 6.50 5.26 -12.86
CA GLN A 18 7.17 6.47 -13.32
C GLN A 18 8.46 6.74 -12.54
N SER A 19 9.45 7.35 -13.21
CA SER A 19 10.75 7.67 -12.61
C SER A 19 10.67 8.75 -11.52
N GLU A 20 9.64 9.60 -11.57
CA GLU A 20 9.45 10.73 -10.66
C GLU A 20 8.22 10.54 -9.78
N LEU A 21 8.32 9.65 -8.79
CA LEU A 21 7.37 9.63 -7.68
C LEU A 21 7.88 10.50 -6.52
N SER A 22 6.97 11.17 -5.83
CA SER A 22 7.27 11.71 -4.51
C SER A 22 7.48 10.57 -3.50
N GLU A 23 8.11 10.89 -2.37
CA GLU A 23 8.32 9.90 -1.31
C GLU A 23 6.99 9.43 -0.70
N ASP A 24 6.02 10.34 -0.56
CA ASP A 24 4.67 10.01 -0.07
C ASP A 24 3.99 9.00 -1.01
N GLU A 25 4.09 9.17 -2.32
CA GLU A 25 3.56 8.23 -3.31
C GLU A 25 4.23 6.86 -3.26
N ARG A 26 5.56 6.81 -3.10
CA ARG A 26 6.28 5.54 -2.94
C ARG A 26 5.82 4.79 -1.69
N MET A 27 5.76 5.47 -0.55
CA MET A 27 5.30 4.85 0.70
C MET A 27 3.83 4.41 0.58
N ALA A 28 2.96 5.22 -0.02
CA ALA A 28 1.57 4.87 -0.25
C ALA A 28 1.43 3.60 -1.12
N PHE A 29 2.27 3.45 -2.14
CA PHE A 29 2.31 2.26 -2.98
C PHE A 29 2.85 1.03 -2.23
N HIS A 30 3.85 1.20 -1.36
CA HIS A 30 4.31 0.11 -0.49
C HIS A 30 3.21 -0.38 0.45
N GLU A 31 2.46 0.54 1.08
CA GLU A 31 1.29 0.17 1.89
C GLU A 31 0.21 -0.54 1.05
N PHE A 32 0.07 -0.15 -0.22
CA PHE A 32 -0.82 -0.82 -1.16
C PHE A 32 -0.41 -2.27 -1.43
N LEU A 33 0.84 -2.50 -1.80
CA LEU A 33 1.36 -3.81 -2.20
C LEU A 33 1.44 -4.81 -1.04
N ILE A 34 1.92 -4.34 0.12
CA ILE A 34 2.14 -5.20 1.30
C ILE A 34 0.84 -5.38 2.09
N GLY A 35 -0.06 -4.39 2.02
CA GLY A 35 -1.34 -4.43 2.71
C GLY A 35 -1.24 -4.12 4.21
N VAL A 36 -0.13 -3.54 4.64
CA VAL A 36 0.10 -3.09 6.01
C VAL A 36 0.60 -1.64 6.02
N PRO A 37 0.45 -0.92 7.15
CA PRO A 37 0.86 0.47 7.28
C PRO A 37 2.38 0.60 7.32
N THR A 38 2.90 1.78 6.94
CA THR A 38 4.33 2.12 6.90
C THR A 38 5.06 1.82 8.21
N GLU A 39 4.44 2.03 9.36
CA GLU A 39 5.03 1.74 10.66
C GLU A 39 5.29 0.24 10.85
N GLN A 40 4.43 -0.61 10.29
CA GLN A 40 4.60 -2.05 10.31
C GLN A 40 5.58 -2.52 9.23
N ILE A 41 5.63 -1.85 8.08
CA ILE A 41 6.67 -2.10 7.06
C ILE A 41 8.06 -1.88 7.69
N HIS A 42 8.27 -0.76 8.38
CA HIS A 42 9.53 -0.52 9.10
C HIS A 42 9.80 -1.57 10.19
N SER A 43 8.76 -2.03 10.88
CA SER A 43 8.89 -3.10 11.89
C SER A 43 9.33 -4.42 11.24
N LEU A 44 8.80 -4.76 10.07
CA LEU A 44 9.20 -5.94 9.29
C LEU A 44 10.65 -5.81 8.79
N GLU A 45 11.04 -4.64 8.28
CA GLU A 45 12.42 -4.38 7.83
C GLU A 45 13.43 -4.56 8.97
N GLN A 46 13.14 -3.99 10.14
CA GLN A 46 13.98 -4.16 11.34
C GLN A 46 14.03 -5.62 11.80
N PHE A 47 12.91 -6.34 11.72
CA PHE A 47 12.89 -7.77 12.05
C PHE A 47 13.76 -8.57 11.08
N MET A 48 13.66 -8.28 9.78
CA MET A 48 14.44 -8.93 8.73
C MET A 48 15.93 -8.68 8.90
N GLU A 49 16.33 -7.44 9.18
CA GLU A 49 17.72 -7.08 9.46
C GLU A 49 18.27 -7.84 10.67
N LYS A 50 17.53 -7.84 11.80
CA LYS A 50 17.94 -8.53 13.04
C LYS A 50 18.02 -10.05 12.89
N SER A 51 17.18 -10.63 12.04
CA SER A 51 17.12 -12.07 11.79
C SER A 51 18.00 -12.53 10.63
N GLY A 52 18.70 -11.61 9.94
CA GLY A 52 19.51 -11.93 8.77
C GLY A 52 18.70 -12.41 7.56
N ARG A 53 17.42 -12.04 7.49
CA ARG A 53 16.49 -12.46 6.44
C ARG A 53 16.35 -11.37 5.38
N THR A 54 16.21 -11.79 4.12
CA THR A 54 15.97 -10.88 2.97
C THR A 54 14.56 -10.98 2.40
N SER A 55 13.75 -11.93 2.89
CA SER A 55 12.34 -12.08 2.53
C SER A 55 11.54 -12.79 3.62
N LEU A 56 10.24 -12.47 3.68
CA LEU A 56 9.23 -13.13 4.51
C LEU A 56 8.08 -13.60 3.64
N SER A 57 7.52 -14.76 3.94
CA SER A 57 6.19 -15.15 3.46
C SER A 57 5.10 -14.34 4.18
N PRO A 58 3.87 -14.27 3.64
CA PRO A 58 2.76 -13.60 4.31
C PRO A 58 2.45 -14.12 5.72
N GLU A 59 2.61 -15.43 5.93
CA GLU A 59 2.41 -16.08 7.24
C GLU A 59 3.47 -15.62 8.23
N GLU A 60 4.74 -15.65 7.83
CA GLU A 60 5.86 -15.20 8.66
C GLU A 60 5.80 -13.70 8.97
N ALA A 61 5.34 -12.88 8.01
CA ALA A 61 5.11 -11.45 8.24
C ALA A 61 3.97 -11.23 9.24
N GLY A 62 2.90 -12.03 9.16
CA GLY A 62 1.80 -12.01 10.13
C GLY A 62 2.28 -12.36 11.55
N ASP A 63 3.07 -13.44 11.67
CA ASP A 63 3.65 -13.88 12.94
C ASP A 63 4.61 -12.82 13.52
N ALA A 64 5.48 -12.24 12.68
CA ALA A 64 6.42 -11.19 13.09
C ALA A 64 5.72 -9.92 13.60
N LEU A 65 4.53 -9.59 13.06
CA LEU A 65 3.73 -8.44 13.46
C LEU A 65 2.75 -8.75 14.60
N GLY A 66 2.72 -9.98 15.12
CA GLY A 66 1.76 -10.40 16.15
C GLY A 66 0.31 -10.32 15.67
N MET A 67 0.08 -10.46 14.37
CA MET A 67 -1.26 -10.42 13.79
C MET A 67 -1.89 -11.80 13.81
N ALA A 68 -3.11 -11.91 14.35
CA ALA A 68 -3.93 -13.08 14.09
C ALA A 68 -4.16 -13.17 12.58
N GLN A 69 -3.68 -14.27 11.96
CA GLN A 69 -3.67 -14.56 10.52
C GLN A 69 -4.25 -13.43 9.68
N MET A 70 -3.38 -12.62 9.07
CA MET A 70 -3.75 -11.68 8.01
C MET A 70 -4.81 -12.36 7.16
N PRO A 71 -6.05 -11.82 7.09
CA PRO A 71 -7.14 -12.53 6.43
C PRO A 71 -6.63 -12.88 5.04
N ALA A 72 -6.54 -14.18 4.76
CA ALA A 72 -5.98 -14.69 3.52
C ALA A 72 -6.54 -13.85 2.36
N GLN A 73 -5.71 -13.56 1.37
CA GLN A 73 -6.03 -12.81 0.15
C GLN A 73 -7.20 -13.42 -0.69
N GLY A 74 -8.07 -14.25 -0.10
CA GLY A 74 -9.18 -14.97 -0.70
C GLY A 74 -10.59 -14.48 -0.36
N ARG A 75 -10.79 -13.36 0.36
CA ARG A 75 -12.14 -12.75 0.41
C ARG A 75 -12.33 -11.80 -0.78
N ALA A 76 -12.38 -12.36 -1.98
CA ALA A 76 -12.75 -11.61 -3.17
C ALA A 76 -14.16 -11.01 -2.98
N GLY A 77 -14.27 -9.68 -3.04
CA GLY A 77 -15.55 -8.99 -2.93
C GLY A 77 -15.42 -7.52 -2.52
N ALA A 78 -16.42 -6.70 -2.91
CA ALA A 78 -16.42 -5.26 -2.69
C ALA A 78 -16.22 -4.86 -1.21
N VAL A 79 -16.75 -5.64 -0.26
CA VAL A 79 -16.61 -5.38 1.17
C VAL A 79 -15.16 -5.53 1.64
N ALA A 80 -14.44 -6.53 1.13
CA ALA A 80 -13.04 -6.75 1.50
C ALA A 80 -12.15 -5.66 0.91
N ALA A 81 -12.36 -5.30 -0.37
CA ALA A 81 -11.67 -4.19 -1.02
C ALA A 81 -11.90 -2.87 -0.27
N TYR A 82 -13.15 -2.59 0.13
CA TYR A 82 -13.47 -1.41 0.93
C TYR A 82 -12.79 -1.44 2.30
N ARG A 83 -12.76 -2.58 3.00
CA ARG A 83 -12.08 -2.68 4.31
C ARG A 83 -10.58 -2.45 4.19
N PHE A 84 -9.96 -3.01 3.15
CA PHE A 84 -8.55 -2.84 2.82
C PHE A 84 -8.20 -1.36 2.61
N TYR A 85 -8.95 -0.68 1.74
CA TYR A 85 -8.83 0.75 1.52
C TYR A 85 -9.06 1.55 2.81
N ARG A 86 -10.16 1.28 3.53
CA ARG A 86 -10.60 2.07 4.70
C ARG A 86 -9.56 2.10 5.80
N VAL A 87 -8.88 0.99 6.08
CA VAL A 87 -7.85 0.95 7.13
C VAL A 87 -6.70 1.91 6.80
N ARG A 88 -6.18 1.84 5.56
CA ARG A 88 -5.11 2.74 5.10
C ARG A 88 -5.56 4.20 5.04
N TYR A 89 -6.77 4.43 4.55
CA TYR A 89 -7.33 5.79 4.50
C TYR A 89 -7.36 6.44 5.88
N LEU A 90 -7.81 5.70 6.92
CA LEU A 90 -7.83 6.23 8.29
C LEU A 90 -6.43 6.52 8.83
N GLN A 91 -5.43 5.71 8.48
CA GLN A 91 -4.04 5.91 8.88
C GLN A 91 -3.43 7.13 8.17
N ALA A 92 -3.59 7.23 6.85
CA ALA A 92 -3.17 8.38 6.06
C ALA A 92 -3.80 9.68 6.58
N ALA A 93 -5.11 9.66 6.89
CA ALA A 93 -5.80 10.80 7.49
C ALA A 93 -5.26 11.15 8.87
N ALA A 94 -5.02 10.17 9.73
CA ALA A 94 -4.44 10.40 11.06
C ALA A 94 -3.04 11.03 10.96
N ARG A 95 -2.19 10.54 10.04
CA ARG A 95 -0.86 11.11 9.79
C ARG A 95 -0.96 12.55 9.30
N ARG A 96 -1.84 12.82 8.34
CA ARG A 96 -2.10 14.17 7.81
C ARG A 96 -2.52 15.16 8.90
N ILE A 97 -3.43 14.76 9.79
CA ILE A 97 -3.94 15.62 10.88
C ILE A 97 -2.86 15.87 11.94
N LYS A 98 -2.09 14.83 12.28
CA LYS A 98 -1.12 14.88 13.39
C LYS A 98 0.31 15.18 12.95
N SER A 99 0.54 15.40 11.65
CA SER A 99 1.88 15.52 11.06
C SER A 99 2.82 14.37 11.44
N LEU A 100 2.30 13.14 11.42
CA LEU A 100 3.09 11.92 11.68
C LEU A 100 3.79 11.46 10.41
N PRO A 101 4.92 10.73 10.52
CA PRO A 101 5.63 10.17 9.37
C PRO A 101 4.79 9.12 8.63
N GLY A 102 5.14 8.89 7.36
CA GLY A 102 4.43 7.97 6.46
C GLY A 102 3.52 8.71 5.47
N PRO A 103 2.86 7.97 4.58
CA PRO A 103 2.08 8.56 3.51
C PRO A 103 0.82 9.23 4.05
N THR A 104 0.57 10.44 3.57
CA THR A 104 -0.58 11.27 3.95
C THR A 104 -1.79 11.04 3.04
N ARG A 105 -1.62 10.26 1.97
CA ARG A 105 -2.67 9.78 1.06
C ARG A 105 -2.44 8.31 0.72
N THR A 106 -3.52 7.61 0.39
CA THR A 106 -3.47 6.25 -0.13
C THR A 106 -3.07 6.22 -1.61
N ALA A 107 -2.58 5.08 -2.10
CA ALA A 107 -2.28 4.89 -3.52
C ALA A 107 -3.53 5.14 -4.39
N GLU A 108 -4.70 4.72 -3.93
CA GLU A 108 -5.99 4.97 -4.58
C GLU A 108 -6.33 6.47 -4.65
N GLU A 109 -6.08 7.25 -3.59
CA GLU A 109 -6.27 8.71 -3.63
C GLU A 109 -5.35 9.38 -4.66
N TYR A 110 -4.10 8.94 -4.78
CA TYR A 110 -3.18 9.44 -5.82
C TYR A 110 -3.68 9.14 -7.23
N MET A 111 -4.15 7.92 -7.46
CA MET A 111 -4.75 7.53 -8.73
C MET A 111 -6.00 8.35 -9.08
N MET A 112 -6.86 8.63 -8.10
CA MET A 112 -8.02 9.49 -8.32
C MET A 112 -7.62 10.90 -8.77
N VAL A 113 -6.58 11.49 -8.13
CA VAL A 113 -6.05 12.79 -8.54
C VAL A 113 -5.47 12.73 -9.96
N TYR A 114 -4.74 11.66 -10.28
CA TYR A 114 -4.19 11.43 -11.61
C TYR A 114 -5.30 11.35 -12.68
N TYR A 115 -6.30 10.50 -12.47
CA TYR A 115 -7.42 10.34 -13.41
C TYR A 115 -8.23 11.62 -13.60
N LEU A 116 -8.44 12.41 -12.54
CA LEU A 116 -9.11 13.69 -12.66
C LEU A 116 -8.29 14.69 -13.49
N LYS A 117 -6.97 14.72 -13.31
CA LYS A 117 -6.07 15.56 -14.12
C LYS A 117 -6.07 15.14 -15.60
N GLU A 118 -5.98 13.84 -15.89
CA GLU A 118 -5.99 13.32 -17.25
C GLU A 118 -7.36 13.50 -17.92
N GLY A 119 -8.46 13.28 -17.20
CA GLY A 119 -9.82 13.53 -17.70
C GLY A 119 -10.07 15.00 -18.03
N THR A 120 -9.43 15.93 -17.31
CA THR A 120 -9.54 17.37 -17.59
C THR A 120 -8.70 17.82 -18.79
N LYS A 121 -7.63 17.09 -19.15
CA LYS A 121 -6.83 17.38 -20.35
C LYS A 121 -7.52 16.94 -21.65
N ASN A 122 -8.46 15.99 -21.54
CA ASN A 122 -9.18 15.39 -22.67
C ASN A 122 -10.61 15.94 -22.83
N ALA A 123 -11.01 16.95 -22.05
CA ALA A 123 -12.31 17.61 -22.08
C ALA A 123 -12.18 19.04 -22.61
#